data_AF-A0A8H4UZK7-F1
#
_entry.id   AF-A0A8H4UZK7-F1
#
_cell.length_a   1.000
_cell.length_b   1.000
_cell.length_c   1.000
_cell.angle_alpha   90.00
_cell.angle_beta   90.00
_cell.angle_gamma   90.00
#
_symmetry.space_group_name_H-M   'P 1'
#
loop_
_entity.id
_entity.type
_entity.pdbx_description
1 polymer ?
#
loop_
_entity_poly.entity_id
_entity_poly.type
_entity_poly.pdbx_seq_one_letter_code
_entity_poly.pdbx_strand_id
1 'polypeptide(L)'
;MGPSLPLPLHEEWKDVDSYIEALLSFATSTPLFLNLCGGVHILDFLTSEPDMYSTLFPEDWRNFFHEHDLYDILDLVLTDDLSQFQSPNGAGWKILEEREEWKNGPSPPPSLLDYIHDIRRLSLRRDFTSTIPKNTSAIPQRLAIGMKDKKLHEVEHFSKY
;
A
#
# COMPACT_ATOMS: atom_id res chain seq x y z
N MET A 1 26.73 -13.86 -1.94
CA MET A 1 25.64 -13.76 -2.93
C MET A 1 24.42 -13.25 -2.16
N GLY A 2 23.79 -12.18 -2.62
CA GLY A 2 22.52 -11.71 -2.05
C GLY A 2 21.39 -12.72 -2.30
N PRO A 3 20.25 -12.58 -1.62
CA PRO A 3 19.09 -13.43 -1.85
C PRO A 3 18.56 -13.26 -3.28
N SER A 4 17.87 -14.29 -3.79
CA SER A 4 17.28 -14.27 -5.15
C SER A 4 16.20 -13.21 -5.32
N LEU A 5 15.53 -12.84 -4.22
CA LEU A 5 14.64 -11.68 -4.13
C LEU A 5 15.26 -10.71 -3.13
N PRO A 6 15.79 -9.56 -3.59
CA PRO A 6 16.47 -8.62 -2.71
C PRO A 6 15.47 -7.95 -1.77
N LEU A 7 14.29 -7.56 -2.24
CA LEU A 7 13.31 -6.89 -1.39
C LEU A 7 12.15 -7.84 -1.05
N PRO A 8 11.48 -7.63 0.10
CA PRO A 8 10.26 -8.35 0.44
C PRO A 8 9.08 -7.81 -0.40
N LEU A 9 9.17 -8.02 -1.71
CA LEU A 9 8.16 -7.63 -2.68
C LEU A 9 6.96 -8.58 -2.62
N HIS A 10 5.83 -8.12 -3.10
CA HIS A 10 4.68 -8.99 -3.38
C HIS A 10 5.07 -10.07 -4.39
N GLU A 11 4.48 -11.28 -4.28
CA GLU A 11 4.83 -12.46 -5.10
C GLU A 11 4.56 -12.28 -6.60
N GLU A 12 3.73 -11.28 -6.94
CA GLU A 12 3.49 -10.78 -8.30
C GLU A 12 4.77 -10.29 -8.99
N TRP A 13 5.70 -9.69 -8.24
CA TRP A 13 6.89 -9.08 -8.79
C TRP A 13 8.01 -10.11 -8.95
N LYS A 14 8.21 -10.54 -10.20
CA LYS A 14 9.30 -11.46 -10.58
C LYS A 14 10.62 -10.75 -10.88
N ASP A 15 10.56 -9.43 -11.03
CA ASP A 15 11.66 -8.58 -11.47
C ASP A 15 11.60 -7.22 -10.78
N VAL A 16 12.77 -6.69 -10.45
CA VAL A 16 12.92 -5.43 -9.68
C VAL A 16 12.63 -4.21 -10.55
N ASP A 17 13.06 -4.21 -11.81
CA ASP A 17 12.85 -3.08 -12.71
C ASP A 17 11.37 -2.88 -12.99
N SER A 18 10.64 -3.99 -13.20
CA SER A 18 9.19 -3.99 -13.38
C SER A 18 8.45 -3.43 -12.16
N TYR A 19 8.90 -3.78 -10.95
CA TYR A 19 8.37 -3.22 -9.70
C TYR A 19 8.63 -1.72 -9.59
N ILE A 20 9.87 -1.29 -9.87
CA ILE A 20 10.25 0.13 -9.81
C ILE A 20 9.45 0.95 -10.83
N GLU A 21 9.29 0.45 -12.06
CA GLU A 21 8.51 1.12 -13.09
C GLU A 21 7.04 1.28 -12.67
N ALA A 22 6.43 0.22 -12.13
CA ALA A 22 5.06 0.29 -11.63
C ALA A 22 4.91 1.22 -10.43
N LEU A 23 5.87 1.20 -9.49
CA LEU A 23 5.88 2.07 -8.32
C LEU A 23 6.00 3.55 -8.73
N LEU A 24 6.92 3.86 -9.66
CA LEU A 24 7.11 5.21 -10.16
C LEU A 24 5.89 5.69 -10.96
N SER A 25 5.35 4.83 -11.83
CA SER A 25 4.11 5.11 -12.55
C SER A 25 2.99 5.45 -11.57
N PHE A 26 2.73 4.60 -10.58
CA PHE A 26 1.71 4.85 -9.56
C PHE A 26 1.95 6.16 -8.79
N ALA A 27 3.16 6.36 -8.28
CA ALA A 27 3.51 7.51 -7.46
C ALA A 27 3.44 8.84 -8.22
N THR A 28 3.54 8.83 -9.55
CA THR A 28 3.54 10.05 -10.39
C THR A 28 2.26 10.26 -11.18
N SER A 29 1.42 9.23 -11.33
CA SER A 29 0.19 9.31 -12.13
C SER A 29 -1.09 9.23 -11.30
N THR A 30 -1.03 8.79 -10.03
CA THR A 30 -2.21 8.63 -9.18
C THR A 30 -2.53 9.93 -8.43
N PRO A 31 -3.58 10.69 -8.82
CA PRO A 31 -3.83 12.02 -8.25
C PRO A 31 -4.17 11.95 -6.76
N LEU A 32 -4.94 10.93 -6.35
CA LEU A 32 -5.28 10.72 -4.95
C LEU A 32 -4.03 10.53 -4.08
N PHE A 33 -3.09 9.68 -4.52
CA PHE A 33 -1.83 9.46 -3.82
C PHE A 33 -0.98 10.73 -3.78
N LEU A 34 -0.83 11.42 -4.91
CA LEU A 34 -0.09 12.67 -5.00
C LEU A 34 -0.66 13.75 -4.07
N ASN A 35 -1.98 13.89 -3.99
CA ASN A 35 -2.61 14.89 -3.12
C ASN A 35 -2.45 14.53 -1.65
N LEU A 36 -2.70 13.27 -1.27
CA LEU A 36 -2.59 12.82 0.13
C LEU A 36 -1.14 12.84 0.64
N CYS A 37 -0.16 12.49 -0.20
CA CYS A 37 1.25 12.46 0.18
C CYS A 37 1.99 13.77 -0.11
N GLY A 38 1.43 14.65 -0.95
CA GLY A 38 2.08 15.85 -1.48
C GLY A 38 1.78 17.15 -0.75
N GLY A 39 1.00 17.13 0.33
CA GLY A 39 0.88 18.29 1.22
C GLY A 39 -0.52 18.74 1.60
N VAL A 40 -1.57 17.93 1.34
CA VAL A 40 -2.88 18.20 1.95
C VAL A 40 -2.76 17.96 3.45
N HIS A 41 -2.88 19.03 4.24
CA HIS A 41 -2.96 18.92 5.68
C HIS A 41 -4.36 18.46 6.08
N ILE A 42 -4.50 17.70 7.16
CA ILE A 42 -5.83 17.24 7.61
C ILE A 42 -6.80 18.40 7.85
N LEU A 43 -6.28 19.58 8.21
CA LEU A 43 -7.08 20.79 8.40
C LEU A 43 -7.71 21.30 7.10
N ASP A 44 -7.07 21.07 5.94
CA ASP A 44 -7.61 21.49 4.64
C ASP A 44 -8.94 20.80 4.34
N PHE A 45 -9.14 19.57 4.84
CA PHE A 45 -10.44 18.89 4.78
C PHE A 45 -11.56 19.60 5.56
N LEU A 46 -11.20 20.43 6.55
CA LEU A 46 -12.15 21.15 7.40
C LEU A 46 -12.28 22.63 7.01
N THR A 47 -11.32 23.19 6.28
CA THR A 47 -11.23 24.64 6.05
C THR A 47 -11.21 25.06 4.58
N SER A 48 -11.02 24.13 3.64
CA SER A 48 -10.99 24.46 2.21
C SER A 48 -12.39 24.55 1.60
N GLU A 49 -12.57 25.50 0.70
CA GLU A 49 -13.73 25.60 -0.19
C GLU A 49 -13.24 25.54 -1.65
N PRO A 50 -13.69 24.58 -2.48
CA PRO A 50 -14.65 23.51 -2.19
C PRO A 50 -14.08 22.44 -1.24
N ASP A 51 -14.96 21.64 -0.64
CA ASP A 51 -14.56 20.65 0.36
C ASP A 51 -13.64 19.58 -0.24
N MET A 52 -12.55 19.26 0.46
CA MET A 52 -11.54 18.35 -0.07
C MET A 52 -12.03 16.89 -0.12
N TYR A 53 -13.01 16.52 0.71
CA TYR A 53 -13.55 15.16 0.72
C TYR A 53 -14.32 14.85 -0.57
N SER A 54 -15.17 15.77 -1.03
CA SER A 54 -15.91 15.66 -2.28
C SER A 54 -15.01 15.82 -3.51
N THR A 55 -13.95 16.63 -3.38
CA THR A 55 -13.03 16.94 -4.47
C THR A 55 -11.98 15.85 -4.70
N LEU A 56 -11.45 15.22 -3.64
CA LEU A 56 -10.35 14.25 -3.75
C LEU A 56 -10.83 12.82 -3.98
N PHE A 57 -11.87 12.41 -3.25
CA PHE A 57 -12.34 11.03 -3.33
C PHE A 57 -13.29 10.86 -4.52
N PRO A 58 -13.38 9.67 -5.12
CA PRO A 58 -14.47 9.32 -6.01
C PRO A 58 -15.82 9.25 -5.28
N GLU A 59 -16.92 9.50 -5.98
CA GLU A 59 -18.27 9.50 -5.38
C GLU A 59 -18.71 8.10 -4.90
N ASP A 60 -18.42 7.07 -5.68
CA ASP A 60 -18.68 5.67 -5.34
C ASP A 60 -17.98 5.25 -4.04
N TRP A 61 -16.77 5.76 -3.79
CA TRP A 61 -16.06 5.52 -2.53
C TRP A 61 -16.73 6.22 -1.37
N ARG A 62 -17.14 7.48 -1.55
CA ARG A 62 -17.84 8.24 -0.50
C ARG A 62 -19.16 7.59 -0.12
N ASN A 63 -19.93 7.13 -1.11
CA ASN A 63 -21.17 6.42 -0.88
C ASN A 63 -20.92 5.12 -0.11
N PHE A 64 -19.90 4.36 -0.49
CA PHE A 64 -19.48 3.17 0.26
C PHE A 64 -19.07 3.52 1.70
N PHE A 65 -18.27 4.56 1.92
CA PHE A 65 -17.84 4.96 3.26
C PHE A 65 -18.99 5.48 4.14
N HIS A 66 -20.06 6.00 3.54
CA HIS A 66 -21.23 6.47 4.30
C HIS A 66 -22.05 5.33 4.88
N GLU A 67 -22.05 4.17 4.22
CA GLU A 67 -22.83 2.98 4.59
C GLU A 67 -22.07 2.02 5.52
N HIS A 68 -20.81 2.31 5.85
CA HIS A 68 -19.95 1.42 6.66
C HIS A 68 -19.35 2.13 7.87
N ASP A 69 -19.10 1.35 8.93
CA ASP A 69 -18.35 1.82 10.07
C ASP A 69 -16.86 1.99 9.73
N LEU A 70 -16.20 2.93 10.42
CA LEU A 70 -14.78 3.22 10.24
C LEU A 70 -13.90 1.98 10.44
N TYR A 71 -14.20 1.13 11.43
CA TYR A 71 -13.39 -0.06 11.71
C TYR A 71 -13.49 -1.09 10.59
N ASP A 72 -14.68 -1.23 9.98
CA ASP A 72 -14.86 -2.11 8.82
C ASP A 72 -14.00 -1.61 7.65
N ILE A 73 -14.04 -0.31 7.36
CA ILE A 73 -13.22 0.31 6.30
C ILE A 73 -11.71 0.11 6.58
N LEU A 74 -11.28 0.28 7.83
CA LEU A 74 -9.87 0.06 8.21
C LEU A 74 -9.46 -1.40 8.01
N ASP A 75 -10.32 -2.34 8.38
CA ASP A 75 -10.08 -3.76 8.14
C ASP A 75 -9.97 -4.04 6.64
N LEU A 76 -10.85 -3.48 5.80
CA LEU A 76 -10.78 -3.62 4.35
C LEU A 76 -9.45 -3.12 3.79
N VAL A 77 -9.00 -1.95 4.23
CA VAL A 77 -7.78 -1.32 3.72
C VAL A 77 -6.54 -2.05 4.21
N LEU A 78 -6.51 -2.51 5.46
CA LEU A 78 -5.28 -2.96 6.13
C LEU A 78 -5.15 -4.47 6.31
N THR A 79 -6.26 -5.22 6.40
CA THR A 79 -6.25 -6.59 6.92
C THR A 79 -6.97 -7.59 6.03
N ASP A 80 -8.17 -7.25 5.53
CA ASP A 80 -9.01 -8.21 4.81
C ASP A 80 -8.32 -8.71 3.53
N ASP A 81 -8.49 -9.99 3.22
CA ASP A 81 -8.05 -10.56 1.96
C ASP A 81 -8.96 -10.09 0.81
N LEU A 82 -8.37 -9.46 -0.21
CA LEU A 82 -9.12 -8.96 -1.36
C LEU A 82 -9.52 -10.09 -2.33
N SER A 83 -8.96 -11.29 -2.19
CA SER A 83 -9.28 -12.44 -3.04
C SER A 83 -10.76 -12.83 -2.98
N GLN A 84 -11.44 -12.56 -1.85
CA GLN A 84 -12.88 -12.82 -1.69
C GLN A 84 -13.74 -12.07 -2.72
N PHE A 85 -13.27 -10.88 -3.14
CA PHE A 85 -13.92 -10.03 -4.12
C PHE A 85 -13.49 -10.34 -5.56
N GLN A 86 -12.60 -11.30 -5.81
CA GLN A 86 -12.19 -11.64 -7.18
C GLN A 86 -13.26 -12.45 -7.91
N SER A 87 -13.52 -12.11 -9.17
CA SER A 87 -14.47 -12.83 -10.01
C SER A 87 -14.03 -14.30 -10.20
N PRO A 88 -14.96 -15.28 -10.26
CA PRO A 88 -14.63 -16.70 -10.45
C PRO A 88 -13.80 -17.00 -11.70
N ASN A 89 -13.86 -16.11 -12.71
CA ASN A 89 -13.11 -16.21 -13.96
C ASN A 89 -11.76 -15.46 -13.93
N GLY A 90 -11.39 -14.81 -12.82
CA GLY A 90 -10.15 -14.05 -12.66
C GLY A 90 -10.05 -12.77 -13.49
N ALA A 91 -11.14 -12.32 -14.13
CA ALA A 91 -11.12 -11.19 -15.06
C ALA A 91 -11.28 -9.81 -14.39
N GLY A 92 -11.19 -9.73 -13.06
CA GLY A 92 -11.37 -8.51 -12.28
C GLY A 92 -12.12 -8.75 -10.96
N TRP A 93 -12.59 -7.67 -10.35
CA TRP A 93 -13.43 -7.75 -9.16
C TRP A 93 -14.85 -8.21 -9.52
N LYS A 94 -15.46 -9.02 -8.66
CA LYS A 94 -16.87 -9.35 -8.70
C LYS A 94 -17.64 -8.03 -8.62
N ILE A 95 -18.41 -7.73 -9.65
CA ILE A 95 -19.51 -6.79 -9.50
C ILE A 95 -20.58 -7.57 -8.76
N LEU A 96 -20.58 -7.43 -7.44
CA LEU A 96 -21.59 -8.09 -6.61
C LEU A 96 -22.94 -7.41 -6.85
N GLU A 97 -23.93 -8.20 -7.25
CA GLU A 97 -25.32 -7.75 -7.30
C GLU A 97 -25.76 -7.27 -5.90
N GLU A 98 -26.80 -6.43 -5.83
CA GLU A 98 -27.34 -5.72 -4.65
C GLU A 98 -27.60 -6.57 -3.38
N ARG A 99 -27.39 -7.90 -3.42
CA ARG A 99 -27.67 -8.84 -2.33
C ARG A 99 -26.45 -9.47 -1.64
N GLU A 100 -25.24 -9.27 -2.12
CA GLU A 100 -24.05 -9.68 -1.35
C GLU A 100 -23.59 -8.52 -0.46
N GLU A 101 -23.99 -8.61 0.82
CA GLU A 101 -23.59 -7.68 1.85
C GLU A 101 -22.17 -8.00 2.34
N TRP A 102 -21.32 -6.97 2.41
CA TRP A 102 -20.03 -7.06 3.11
C TRP A 102 -20.17 -6.33 4.44
N LYS A 103 -19.95 -7.05 5.56
CA LYS A 103 -20.04 -6.53 6.94
C LYS A 103 -21.29 -5.67 7.22
N ASN A 104 -22.47 -6.14 6.77
CA ASN A 104 -23.78 -5.47 6.92
C ASN A 104 -23.98 -4.20 6.08
N GLY A 105 -23.21 -4.01 5.02
CA GLY A 105 -23.38 -2.93 4.06
C GLY A 105 -23.09 -3.38 2.61
N PRO A 106 -23.14 -2.44 1.64
CA PRO A 106 -22.87 -2.76 0.24
C PRO A 106 -21.42 -3.23 0.03
N SER A 107 -21.17 -4.05 -1.00
CA SER A 107 -19.80 -4.43 -1.37
C SER A 107 -18.93 -3.20 -1.71
N PRO A 108 -17.61 -3.23 -1.41
CA PRO A 108 -16.70 -2.18 -1.84
C PRO A 108 -16.69 -2.00 -3.36
N PRO A 109 -16.59 -0.76 -3.86
CA PRO A 109 -16.57 -0.50 -5.30
C PRO A 109 -15.27 -1.02 -5.94
N PRO A 110 -15.32 -1.51 -7.20
CA PRO A 110 -14.14 -2.06 -7.88
C PRO A 110 -12.95 -1.10 -7.93
N SER A 111 -13.20 0.19 -8.13
CA SER A 111 -12.18 1.24 -8.18
C SER A 111 -11.43 1.41 -6.85
N LEU A 112 -12.12 1.20 -5.71
CA LEU A 112 -11.50 1.21 -4.38
C LEU A 112 -10.63 -0.03 -4.18
N LEU A 113 -11.14 -1.20 -4.60
CA LEU A 113 -10.38 -2.45 -4.54
C LEU A 113 -9.11 -2.38 -5.38
N ASP A 114 -9.17 -1.79 -6.59
CA ASP A 114 -8.00 -1.51 -7.43
C ASP A 114 -6.97 -0.67 -6.68
N TYR A 115 -7.41 0.44 -6.07
CA TYR A 115 -6.51 1.32 -5.34
C TYR A 115 -5.86 0.65 -4.11
N ILE A 116 -6.64 -0.10 -3.32
CA ILE A 116 -6.12 -0.84 -2.17
C ILE A 116 -5.13 -1.92 -2.65
N HIS A 117 -5.47 -2.65 -3.71
CA HIS A 117 -4.61 -3.66 -4.32
C HIS A 117 -3.29 -3.04 -4.78
N ASP A 118 -3.33 -1.91 -5.50
CA ASP A 118 -2.15 -1.18 -5.95
C ASP A 118 -1.25 -0.74 -4.78
N ILE A 119 -1.82 -0.12 -3.74
CA ILE A 119 -1.05 0.27 -2.56
C ILE A 119 -0.39 -0.95 -1.90
N ARG A 120 -1.12 -2.06 -1.75
CA ARG A 120 -0.62 -3.26 -1.07
C ARG A 120 0.48 -3.96 -1.88
N ARG A 121 0.31 -4.14 -3.19
CA ARG A 121 1.33 -4.78 -4.04
C ARG A 121 2.58 -3.92 -4.23
N LEU A 122 2.43 -2.59 -4.19
CA LEU A 122 3.55 -1.65 -4.33
C LEU A 122 4.29 -1.40 -3.01
N SER A 123 3.66 -1.71 -1.87
CA SER A 123 4.29 -1.66 -0.56
C SER A 123 5.21 -2.85 -0.31
N LEU A 124 6.26 -2.63 0.49
CA LEU A 124 7.08 -3.72 1.01
C LEU A 124 6.27 -4.54 2.03
N ARG A 125 6.41 -5.87 1.96
CA ARG A 125 5.74 -6.81 2.86
C ARG A 125 6.18 -6.57 4.31
N ARG A 126 5.20 -6.39 5.20
CA ARG A 126 5.43 -6.14 6.63
C ARG A 126 5.73 -7.41 7.42
N ASP A 127 5.27 -8.56 6.93
CA ASP A 127 5.50 -9.89 7.49
C ASP A 127 6.93 -10.44 7.21
N PHE A 128 7.84 -9.57 6.78
CA PHE A 128 9.21 -9.95 6.48
C PHE A 128 9.98 -10.39 7.72
N THR A 129 10.36 -11.65 7.74
CA THR A 129 11.32 -12.17 8.71
C THR A 129 12.66 -12.37 8.01
N SER A 130 13.67 -11.57 8.38
CA SER A 130 15.01 -11.72 7.81
C SER A 130 15.55 -13.11 8.11
N THR A 131 15.89 -13.86 7.06
CA THR A 131 16.56 -15.16 7.15
C THR A 131 18.06 -15.02 7.46
N ILE A 132 18.58 -13.79 7.48
CA ILE A 132 19.98 -13.49 7.68
C ILE A 132 20.26 -13.46 9.18
N PRO A 133 21.29 -14.19 9.67
CA PRO A 133 21.58 -14.23 11.10
C PRO A 133 21.88 -12.83 11.64
N LYS A 134 21.31 -12.49 12.81
CA LYS A 134 21.46 -11.16 13.44
C LYS A 134 22.92 -10.73 13.70
N ASN A 135 23.89 -11.64 13.64
CA ASN A 135 25.30 -11.39 14.00
C ASN A 135 26.28 -11.40 12.82
N THR A 136 25.83 -11.43 11.56
CA THR A 136 26.75 -11.63 10.42
C THR A 136 27.38 -10.37 9.82
N SER A 137 27.09 -9.16 10.29
CA SER A 137 27.68 -7.96 9.64
C SER A 137 27.76 -6.71 10.53
N ALA A 138 28.86 -6.54 11.25
CA ALA A 138 29.25 -5.20 11.66
C ALA A 138 29.74 -4.45 10.40
N ILE A 139 29.08 -3.36 10.01
CA ILE A 139 29.63 -2.43 9.01
C ILE A 139 31.07 -2.09 9.45
N PRO A 140 32.10 -2.26 8.59
CA PRO A 140 33.46 -1.94 8.96
C PRO A 140 33.54 -0.52 9.54
N GLN A 141 34.20 -0.36 10.68
CA GLN A 141 34.20 0.90 11.42
C GLN A 141 34.61 2.11 10.55
N ARG A 142 35.52 1.90 9.58
CA ARG A 142 35.96 2.93 8.62
C ARG A 142 34.83 3.47 7.74
N LEU A 143 33.80 2.67 7.46
CA LEU A 143 32.61 3.05 6.69
C LEU A 143 31.50 3.63 7.56
N ALA A 144 31.51 3.34 8.86
CA ALA A 144 30.52 3.81 9.83
C ALA A 144 30.83 5.20 10.43
N ILE A 145 32.02 5.78 10.16
CA ILE A 145 32.43 7.07 10.72
C ILE A 145 31.43 8.16 10.33
N GLY A 146 30.86 8.84 11.33
CA GLY A 146 29.92 9.95 11.14
C GLY A 146 28.48 9.52 10.81
N MET A 147 28.18 8.22 10.73
CA MET A 147 26.81 7.73 10.65
C MET A 147 26.11 7.86 12.00
N LYS A 148 24.87 8.34 12.00
CA LYS A 148 23.96 8.23 13.15
C LYS A 148 23.47 6.79 13.28
N ASP A 149 23.09 6.36 14.48
CA ASP A 149 22.62 5.00 14.76
C ASP A 149 21.51 4.53 13.81
N LYS A 150 20.54 5.42 13.50
CA LYS A 150 19.48 5.14 12.52
C LYS A 150 20.05 4.80 11.14
N LYS A 151 21.02 5.58 10.67
CA LYS A 151 21.63 5.39 9.35
C LYS A 151 22.50 4.13 9.31
N LEU A 152 23.22 3.85 10.40
CA LEU A 152 24.01 2.61 10.54
C LEU A 152 23.08 1.39 10.49
N HIS A 153 21.98 1.42 11.24
CA HIS A 153 20.94 0.39 11.23
C HIS A 153 20.34 0.19 9.83
N GLU A 154 19.95 1.27 9.14
CA GLU A 154 19.42 1.20 7.77
C GLU A 154 20.44 0.58 6.81
N VAL A 155 21.67 1.09 6.76
CA VAL A 155 22.71 0.57 5.86
C VAL A 155 23.01 -0.89 6.14
N GLU A 156 23.08 -1.30 7.41
CA GLU A 156 23.37 -2.69 7.77
C GLU A 156 22.27 -3.64 7.30
N HIS A 157 21.02 -3.22 7.37
CA HIS A 157 19.90 -4.06 6.98
C HIS A 157 19.66 -4.04 5.47
N PHE A 158 19.79 -2.89 4.80
CA PHE A 158 19.58 -2.78 3.35
C PHE A 158 20.74 -3.33 2.53
N SER A 159 22.00 -3.23 2.97
CA SER A 159 23.16 -3.73 2.20
C SER A 159 23.21 -5.26 2.03
N LYS A 160 22.33 -5.97 2.74
CA LYS A 160 22.21 -7.43 2.70
C LYS A 160 21.34 -7.96 1.55
N TYR A 161 20.68 -7.03 0.85
CA TYR A 161 19.69 -7.24 -0.18
C TYR A 161 20.15 -6.52 -1.45
#